data_AF-A0A6V7LRV2-F1
#
_entry.id   AF-A0A6V7LRV2-F1
#
_cell.length_a   1.000
_cell.length_b   1.000
_cell.length_c   1.000
_cell.angle_alpha   90.00
_cell.angle_beta   90.00
_cell.angle_gamma   90.00
#
_symmetry.space_group_name_H-M   'P 1'
#
loop_
_entity.id
_entity.type
_entity.pdbx_description
1 polymer ?
#
loop_
_entity_poly.entity_id
_entity_poly.type
_entity_poly.pdbx_seq_one_letter_code
_entity_poly.pdbx_strand_id
1 'polypeptide(L)' 'AHDSPVRTMVWSHNESWMVTGDHAGYVKYWQSNMNNVKMFQAHKEAIRGL' A
#
# COMPACT_ATOMS: atom_id res chain seq x y z
N ALA A 1 -8.76 2.79 -5.68
CA ALA A 1 -8.54 3.50 -4.40
C ALA A 1 -8.47 2.48 -3.26
N HIS A 2 -8.14 2.88 -2.02
CA HIS A 2 -8.33 2.03 -0.84
C HIS A 2 -9.77 2.19 -0.32
N ASP A 3 -10.38 1.09 0.14
CA ASP A 3 -11.73 1.09 0.71
C ASP A 3 -11.72 1.26 2.23
N SER A 4 -10.55 1.09 2.85
CA SER A 4 -10.30 1.28 4.28
C SER A 4 -9.20 2.31 4.51
N PRO A 5 -9.12 2.94 5.70
CA PRO A 5 -8.08 3.91 6.01
C PRO A 5 -6.67 3.32 5.80
N VAL A 6 -5.85 4.04 5.04
CA VAL A 6 -4.41 3.74 4.88
C VAL A 6 -3.72 4.06 6.20
N ARG A 7 -2.94 3.10 6.71
CA ARG A 7 -2.21 3.24 7.98
C ARG A 7 -0.73 3.51 7.80
N THR A 8 -0.15 3.03 6.71
CA THR A 8 1.27 3.16 6.43
C THR A 8 1.49 3.31 4.94
N MET A 9 2.50 4.07 4.59
CA MET A 9 2.88 4.40 3.22
C MET A 9 4.39 4.62 3.19
N VAL A 10 5.07 3.92 2.29
CA VAL A 10 6.52 4.01 2.11
C VAL A 10 6.84 4.17 0.63
N TRP A 11 7.71 5.11 0.32
CA TRP A 11 8.29 5.28 -1.01
C TRP A 11 9.62 4.55 -1.10
N SER A 12 9.87 3.93 -2.24
CA SER A 12 11.20 3.46 -2.61
C SER A 12 12.17 4.66 -2.69
N HIS A 13 13.43 4.45 -2.31
CA HIS A 13 14.46 5.50 -2.33
C HIS A 13 14.71 6.12 -3.71
N ASN A 14 14.36 5.42 -4.78
CA ASN A 14 14.46 5.90 -6.17
C ASN A 14 13.13 6.45 -6.71
N GLU A 15 12.15 6.70 -5.83
CA GLU A 15 10.84 7.31 -6.12
C GLU A 15 10.01 6.59 -7.21
N SER A 16 10.39 5.37 -7.59
CA SER A 16 9.73 4.64 -8.67
C SER A 16 8.48 3.92 -8.19
N TRP A 17 8.46 3.52 -6.90
CA TRP A 17 7.39 2.74 -6.30
C TRP A 17 6.94 3.33 -4.97
N MET A 18 5.65 3.24 -4.74
CA MET A 18 5.05 3.50 -3.44
C MET A 18 4.28 2.26 -3.00
N VAL A 19 4.45 1.89 -1.73
CA VAL A 19 3.74 0.79 -1.11
C VAL A 19 2.86 1.36 -0.01
N THR A 20 1.58 0.98 -0.01
CA THR A 20 0.62 1.40 1.01
C THR A 20 -0.01 0.20 1.67
N GLY A 21 -0.29 0.31 2.97
CA GLY A 21 -0.94 -0.72 3.78
C GLY A 21 -2.16 -0.14 4.49
N ASP A 22 -3.28 -0.86 4.47
CA ASP A 22 -4.54 -0.41 5.07
C ASP A 22 -4.99 -1.21 6.30
N HIS A 23 -6.08 -0.73 6.91
CA HIS A 23 -6.70 -1.35 8.07
C HIS A 23 -7.26 -2.76 7.80
N ALA A 24 -7.67 -3.05 6.57
CA ALA A 24 -8.24 -4.34 6.20
C ALA A 24 -7.17 -5.40 5.90
N GLY A 25 -5.88 -5.03 5.98
CA GLY A 25 -4.77 -5.95 5.76
C GLY A 25 -4.32 -6.03 4.29
N TYR A 26 -4.73 -5.10 3.45
CA TYR A 26 -4.31 -5.04 2.05
C TYR A 26 -3.06 -4.20 1.87
N VAL A 27 -2.15 -4.73 1.04
CA VAL A 27 -0.99 -4.02 0.52
C VAL A 27 -1.25 -3.68 -0.94
N LYS A 28 -0.97 -2.42 -1.31
CA LYS A 28 -1.06 -1.95 -2.69
C LYS A 28 0.27 -1.39 -3.16
N TYR A 29 0.64 -1.74 -4.38
CA TYR A 29 1.79 -1.20 -5.09
C TYR A 29 1.34 -0.14 -6.08
N TRP A 30 2.05 0.98 -6.06
CA TRP A 30 1.79 2.12 -6.89
C TRP A 30 3.07 2.53 -7.61
N GLN A 31 2.92 2.96 -8.86
CA GLN A 31 3.97 3.65 -9.60
C GLN A 31 3.93 5.17 -9.32
N SER A 32 4.98 5.89 -9.70
CA SER A 32 5.10 7.35 -9.53
C SER A 32 3.96 8.15 -10.18
N ASN A 33 3.32 7.59 -11.20
CA ASN A 33 2.12 8.13 -11.86
C ASN A 33 0.81 7.83 -11.10
N MET A 34 0.88 7.32 -9.87
CA MET A 34 -0.26 6.88 -9.05
C MET A 34 -1.10 5.75 -9.67
N ASN A 35 -0.52 4.98 -10.60
CA ASN A 35 -1.17 3.78 -11.13
C ASN A 35 -1.06 2.63 -10.12
N ASN A 36 -2.17 1.95 -9.86
CA ASN A 36 -2.18 0.75 -9.03
C ASN A 36 -1.78 -0.46 -9.85
N VAL A 37 -0.58 -0.98 -9.59
CA VAL A 37 -0.06 -2.13 -10.36
C VAL A 37 -0.50 -3.44 -9.74
N LYS A 38 -0.60 -3.49 -8.41
CA LYS A 38 -0.92 -4.72 -7.70
C LYS A 38 -1.56 -4.44 -6.36
N MET A 39 -2.57 -5.24 -6.02
CA MET A 39 -3.21 -5.28 -4.72
C MET A 39 -3.30 -6.73 -4.27
N PHE A 40 -2.98 -6.98 -3.00
CA PHE A 40 -3.19 -8.30 -2.40
C PHE A 40 -3.41 -8.15 -0.90
N GLN A 41 -4.11 -9.12 -0.31
CA GLN A 41 -4.30 -9.19 1.14
C GLN A 41 -3.07 -9.86 1.76
N ALA A 42 -2.25 -9.09 2.47
CA ALA A 42 -1.07 -9.61 3.15
C ALA A 42 -1.41 -10.13 4.55
N HIS A 43 -2.37 -9.50 5.22
CA HIS A 43 -2.80 -9.84 6.57
C HIS A 43 -4.31 -9.90 6.68
N LYS A 44 -4.82 -10.67 7.65
CA LYS A 44 -6.25 -10.66 8.03
C LYS A 44 -6.60 -9.50 8.97
N GLU A 45 -5.59 -8.84 9.49
CA GLU A 45 -5.69 -7.70 10.40
C GLU A 45 -5.00 -6.48 9.80
N ALA A 46 -5.14 -5.35 10.47
CA ALA A 46 -4.54 -4.10 10.04
C ALA A 46 -3.02 -4.14 9.95
N ILE A 47 -2.51 -3.59 8.85
CA ILE A 47 -1.08 -3.38 8.64
C ILE A 47 -0.64 -2.19 9.49
N ARG A 48 0.29 -2.44 10.42
CA ARG A 48 0.78 -1.44 11.38
C ARG A 48 2.09 -0.79 10.96
N GLY A 49 2.83 -1.42 10.05
CA GLY A 49 4.10 -0.93 9.52
C GLY A 49 4.41 -1.58 8.18
N LEU A 50 5.17 -0.87 7.35
CA LEU A 50 5.72 -1.33 6.08
C LEU A 50 7.24 -1.11 6.09
#